data_AF-A0A6G6Z9E1-F1
#
_entry.id   AF-A0A6G6Z9E1-F1
#
_cell.length_a   1.000
_cell.length_b   1.000
_cell.length_c   1.000
_cell.angle_alpha   90.00
_cell.angle_beta   90.00
_cell.angle_gamma   90.00
#
_symmetry.space_group_name_H-M   'P 1'
#
loop_
_entity.id
_entity.type
_entity.pdbx_description
1 polymer ?
#
loop_
_entity_poly.entity_id
_entity_poly.type
_entity_poly.pdbx_seq_one_letter_code
_entity_poly.pdbx_strand_id
1 'polypeptide(L)'
;MASYTGDRTIDGISVLVDGAPLSAHYDQLRLTEHGFEWSYEGPEPAQLAFALLYDHLHDATAAKALHEVFMRRVVANFDNEWELSSADLDEAVAALRSGQTA
;
A
#
# COMPACT_ATOMS: atom_id res chain seq x y z
N MET A 1 -9.03 -14.17 -2.71
CA MET A 1 -7.60 -13.81 -2.80
C MET A 1 -7.54 -12.72 -3.82
N ALA A 2 -7.12 -11.53 -3.38
CA ALA A 2 -6.98 -10.38 -4.25
C ALA A 2 -5.57 -10.33 -4.84
N SER A 3 -5.46 -9.81 -6.05
CA SER A 3 -4.19 -9.41 -6.68
C SER A 3 -4.14 -7.91 -6.84
N TYR A 4 -3.06 -7.30 -6.39
CA TYR A 4 -2.79 -5.87 -6.49
C TYR A 4 -1.67 -5.65 -7.50
N THR A 5 -1.83 -4.66 -8.36
CA THR A 5 -0.81 -4.31 -9.36
C THR A 5 -0.62 -2.81 -9.39
N GLY A 6 0.60 -2.35 -9.62
CA GLY A 6 0.87 -0.96 -9.94
C GLY A 6 1.78 -0.83 -11.16
N ASP A 7 1.47 0.17 -11.98
CA ASP A 7 2.19 0.47 -13.21
C ASP A 7 2.24 1.99 -13.42
N ARG A 8 3.42 2.49 -13.80
CA ARG A 8 3.62 3.85 -14.27
C ARG A 8 3.38 3.89 -15.78
N THR A 9 2.14 4.13 -16.17
CA THR A 9 1.72 4.16 -17.58
C THR A 9 1.97 5.53 -18.23
N ILE A 10 1.79 5.62 -19.56
CA ILE A 10 1.83 6.89 -20.29
C ILE A 10 0.74 7.88 -19.82
N ASP A 11 -0.39 7.37 -19.34
CA ASP A 11 -1.51 8.15 -18.83
C ASP A 11 -1.36 8.49 -17.33
N GLY A 12 -0.26 8.05 -16.71
CA GLY A 12 0.05 8.26 -15.30
C GLY A 12 0.02 6.98 -14.47
N ILE A 13 -0.12 7.16 -13.17
CA ILE A 13 -0.12 6.07 -12.19
C ILE A 13 -1.41 5.26 -12.26
N SER A 14 -1.28 3.95 -12.46
CA SER A 14 -2.36 2.98 -12.37
C SER A 14 -2.08 2.03 -11.21
N VAL A 15 -3.01 1.95 -10.25
CA VAL A 15 -2.96 0.96 -9.17
C VAL A 15 -4.31 0.25 -9.10
N LEU A 16 -4.29 -1.07 -9.21
CA LEU A 16 -5.48 -1.89 -9.32
C LEU A 16 -5.52 -2.96 -8.22
N VAL A 17 -6.73 -3.35 -7.84
CA VAL A 17 -7.05 -4.56 -7.09
C VAL A 17 -8.06 -5.37 -7.90
N ASP A 18 -7.73 -6.61 -8.22
CA ASP A 18 -8.54 -7.50 -9.07
C ASP A 18 -9.01 -6.84 -10.39
N GLY A 19 -8.13 -6.02 -10.98
CA GLY A 19 -8.39 -5.30 -12.23
C GLY A 19 -9.24 -4.03 -12.09
N ALA A 20 -9.69 -3.66 -10.89
CA ALA A 20 -10.41 -2.41 -10.62
C ALA A 20 -9.49 -1.38 -9.94
N PRO A 21 -9.67 -0.06 -10.14
CA PRO A 21 -8.87 0.95 -9.46
C PRO A 21 -8.93 0.83 -7.93
N LEU A 22 -7.76 0.79 -7.30
CA LEU A 22 -7.66 0.78 -5.84
C LEU A 22 -8.11 2.13 -5.27
N SER A 23 -9.02 2.10 -4.30
CA SER A 23 -9.44 3.31 -3.59
C SER A 23 -8.32 3.80 -2.67
N ALA A 24 -8.05 5.11 -2.68
CA ALA A 24 -7.10 5.71 -1.74
C ALA A 24 -7.61 5.75 -0.29
N HIS A 25 -8.93 5.54 -0.09
CA HIS A 25 -9.58 5.55 1.23
C HIS A 25 -9.33 6.86 2.02
N TYR A 26 -9.40 7.99 1.32
CA TYR A 26 -9.19 9.31 1.90
C TYR A 26 -10.19 9.69 3.00
N ASP A 27 -11.34 9.03 3.06
CA ASP A 27 -12.31 9.16 4.15
C ASP A 27 -11.81 8.53 5.46
N GLN A 28 -10.90 7.56 5.38
CA GLN A 28 -10.31 6.89 6.54
C GLN A 28 -8.98 7.52 6.97
N LEU A 29 -8.11 7.84 6.01
CA LEU A 29 -6.85 8.53 6.23
C LEU A 29 -6.43 9.27 4.95
N ARG A 30 -6.17 10.57 5.07
CA ARG A 30 -5.65 11.40 3.99
C ARG A 30 -4.28 11.95 4.39
N LEU A 31 -3.25 11.52 3.68
CA LEU A 31 -1.85 11.93 3.86
C LEU A 31 -1.38 12.88 2.76
N THR A 32 -2.04 12.84 1.61
CA THR A 32 -1.74 13.68 0.44
C THR A 32 -3.00 13.97 -0.37
N GLU A 33 -2.91 14.95 -1.27
CA GLU A 33 -3.90 15.25 -2.31
C GLU A 33 -3.42 14.81 -3.71
N HIS A 34 -2.21 14.27 -3.83
CA HIS A 34 -1.54 13.99 -5.11
C HIS A 34 -1.69 12.54 -5.61
N GLY A 35 -2.50 11.71 -4.94
CA GLY A 35 -2.72 10.33 -5.36
C GLY A 35 -1.72 9.35 -4.75
N PHE A 36 -1.31 8.36 -5.55
CA PHE A 36 -0.34 7.33 -5.18
C PHE A 36 1.00 7.56 -5.88
N GLU A 37 2.08 7.20 -5.20
CA GLU A 37 3.42 7.04 -5.75
C GLU A 37 4.13 5.91 -5.00
N TRP A 38 5.31 5.52 -5.46
CA TRP A 38 6.17 4.54 -4.81
C TRP A 38 7.64 4.78 -5.19
N SER A 39 8.55 3.85 -4.85
CA SER A 39 10.00 3.94 -5.08
C SER A 39 10.74 5.03 -4.28
N TYR A 40 10.07 5.67 -3.30
CA TYR A 40 10.66 6.59 -2.32
C TYR A 40 9.83 6.63 -1.04
N GLU A 41 10.33 7.30 0.00
CA GLU A 41 9.57 7.57 1.23
C GLU A 41 8.87 8.93 1.19
N GLY A 42 7.58 8.99 1.51
CA GLY A 42 6.85 10.25 1.54
C GLY A 42 5.34 10.09 1.68
N PRO A 43 4.58 11.19 1.62
CA PRO A 43 3.13 11.19 1.80
C PRO A 43 2.36 10.35 0.77
N GLU A 44 2.75 10.40 -0.51
CA GLU A 44 2.10 9.65 -1.59
C GLU A 44 2.38 8.13 -1.51
N PRO A 45 3.63 7.66 -1.31
CA PRO A 45 3.91 6.26 -0.95
C PRO A 45 3.23 5.79 0.34
N ALA A 46 3.12 6.66 1.34
CA ALA A 46 2.42 6.34 2.58
C ALA A 46 0.91 6.19 2.37
N GLN A 47 0.32 6.97 1.46
CA GLN A 47 -1.09 6.82 1.07
C GLN A 47 -1.34 5.50 0.35
N LEU A 48 -0.43 5.09 -0.56
CA LEU A 48 -0.51 3.77 -1.22
C LEU A 48 -0.38 2.64 -0.19
N ALA A 49 0.59 2.73 0.73
CA ALA A 49 0.76 1.76 1.81
C ALA A 49 -0.52 1.63 2.66
N PHE A 50 -1.14 2.75 3.04
CA PHE A 50 -2.38 2.74 3.79
C PHE A 50 -3.51 2.09 3.00
N ALA A 51 -3.69 2.44 1.72
CA ALA A 51 -4.74 1.90 0.88
C ALA A 51 -4.64 0.39 0.73
N LEU A 52 -3.45 -0.15 0.43
CA LEU A 52 -3.20 -1.59 0.32
C LEU A 52 -3.51 -2.32 1.63
N LEU A 53 -3.06 -1.79 2.77
CA LEU A 53 -3.31 -2.39 4.07
C LEU A 53 -4.78 -2.33 4.47
N TYR A 54 -5.47 -1.21 4.22
CA TYR A 54 -6.86 -1.06 4.60
C TYR A 54 -7.78 -1.91 3.74
N ASP A 55 -7.53 -1.97 2.43
CA ASP A 55 -8.28 -2.83 1.51
C ASP A 55 -8.11 -4.31 1.89
N HIS A 56 -6.89 -4.74 2.26
CA HIS A 56 -6.62 -6.13 2.64
C HIS A 56 -7.11 -6.51 4.05
N LEU A 57 -6.89 -5.65 5.05
CA LEU A 57 -7.18 -5.96 6.46
C LEU A 57 -8.61 -5.63 6.86
N HIS A 58 -9.28 -4.73 6.13
CA HIS A 58 -10.57 -4.15 6.49
C HIS A 58 -10.60 -3.57 7.92
N ASP A 59 -9.44 -3.11 8.42
CA ASP A 59 -9.27 -2.55 9.77
C ASP A 59 -8.45 -1.25 9.69
N ALA A 60 -9.15 -0.13 9.87
CA ALA A 60 -8.55 1.21 9.84
C ALA A 60 -7.50 1.40 10.94
N THR A 61 -7.70 0.80 12.11
CA THR A 61 -6.76 0.94 13.24
C THR A 61 -5.46 0.22 12.92
N ALA A 62 -5.55 -1.03 12.45
CA ALA A 62 -4.39 -1.81 12.08
C ALA A 62 -3.64 -1.19 10.88
N ALA A 63 -4.35 -0.75 9.85
CA ALA A 63 -3.76 -0.10 8.68
C ALA A 63 -3.02 1.19 9.07
N LYS A 64 -3.63 2.05 9.89
CA LYS A 64 -3.00 3.27 10.43
C LYS A 64 -1.74 2.97 11.24
N ALA A 65 -1.75 1.92 12.06
CA ALA A 65 -0.59 1.56 12.87
C ALA A 65 0.60 1.00 12.04
N LEU A 66 0.33 0.46 10.85
CA LEU A 66 1.34 -0.24 10.05
C LEU A 66 1.81 0.54 8.82
N HIS A 67 1.03 1.49 8.29
CA HIS A 67 1.30 2.08 6.98
C HIS A 67 2.68 2.73 6.86
N GLU A 68 3.20 3.43 7.88
CA GLU A 68 4.52 4.08 7.79
C GLU A 68 5.67 3.07 7.69
N VAL A 69 5.61 1.97 8.44
CA VAL A 69 6.67 0.95 8.37
C VAL A 69 6.50 0.06 7.14
N PHE A 70 5.27 -0.22 6.73
CA PHE A 70 4.97 -0.92 5.49
C PHE A 70 5.44 -0.12 4.26
N MET A 71 5.18 1.19 4.26
CA MET A 71 5.67 2.10 3.23
C MET A 71 7.18 1.99 3.07
N ARG A 72 7.94 2.16 4.15
CA ARG A 72 9.41 2.15 4.10
C ARG A 72 10.00 0.81 3.67
N ARG A 73 9.41 -0.29 4.12
CA ARG A 73 9.94 -1.64 3.87
C ARG A 73 9.47 -2.26 2.57
N VAL A 74 8.30 -1.88 2.06
CA VAL A 74 7.67 -2.49 0.90
C VAL A 74 7.48 -1.47 -0.21
N VAL A 75 6.59 -0.49 -0.02
CA VAL A 75 6.19 0.44 -1.09
C VAL A 75 7.32 1.31 -1.61
N ALA A 76 8.20 1.81 -0.73
CA ALA A 76 9.36 2.62 -1.12
C ALA A 76 10.38 1.84 -1.97
N ASN A 77 10.25 0.52 -2.08
CA ASN A 77 11.17 -0.35 -2.79
C ASN A 77 10.53 -1.02 -4.02
N PHE A 78 9.30 -0.68 -4.38
CA PHE A 78 8.71 -1.15 -5.63
C PHE A 78 9.46 -0.60 -6.85
N ASP A 79 9.60 -1.46 -7.87
CA ASP A 79 10.02 -1.07 -9.20
C ASP A 79 8.91 -0.29 -9.94
N ASN A 80 9.17 0.13 -11.19
CA ASN A 80 8.18 0.86 -11.98
C ASN A 80 6.87 0.09 -12.19
N GLU A 81 6.96 -1.23 -12.28
CA GLU A 81 5.83 -2.14 -12.31
C GLU A 81 5.97 -3.10 -11.12
N TRP A 82 4.86 -3.41 -10.46
CA TRP A 82 4.85 -4.32 -9.32
C TRP A 82 3.53 -5.09 -9.22
N GLU A 83 3.60 -6.25 -8.59
CA GLU A 83 2.46 -7.10 -8.25
C GLU A 83 2.58 -7.55 -6.80
N LEU A 84 1.45 -7.62 -6.10
CA LEU A 84 1.33 -8.22 -4.77
C LEU A 84 0.06 -9.06 -4.71
N SER A 85 0.16 -10.24 -4.12
CA SER A 85 -1.01 -11.04 -3.76
C SER A 85 -1.45 -10.75 -2.32
N SER A 86 -2.68 -11.15 -1.97
CA SER A 86 -3.13 -11.20 -0.57
C SER A 86 -2.14 -11.97 0.33
N ALA A 87 -1.49 -13.02 -0.18
CA ALA A 87 -0.55 -13.80 0.61
C ALA A 87 0.75 -13.03 0.90
N ASP A 88 1.24 -12.23 -0.05
CA ASP A 88 2.41 -11.36 0.16
C ASP A 88 2.11 -10.27 1.20
N LEU A 89 0.88 -9.73 1.19
CA LEU A 89 0.41 -8.79 2.20
C LEU A 89 0.30 -9.45 3.58
N ASP A 90 -0.22 -10.66 3.67
CA ASP A 90 -0.27 -11.43 4.92
C ASP A 90 1.13 -11.66 5.50
N GLU A 91 2.09 -12.06 4.67
CA GLU A 91 3.48 -12.28 5.08
C GLU A 91 4.12 -10.97 5.58
N ALA A 92 3.99 -9.89 4.80
CA ALA A 92 4.53 -8.59 5.16
C ALA A 92 3.93 -8.08 6.49
N VAL A 93 2.62 -8.19 6.68
CA VAL A 93 1.94 -7.78 7.92
C VAL A 93 2.41 -8.62 9.11
N ALA A 94 2.55 -9.94 8.94
CA ALA A 94 3.05 -10.83 9.99
C ALA A 94 4.49 -10.48 10.39
N ALA A 95 5.37 -10.21 9.42
CA ALA A 95 6.75 -9.81 9.65
C ALA A 95 6.84 -8.46 10.38
N LEU A 96 6.01 -7.48 10.01
CA LEU A 96 5.97 -6.16 10.66
C LEU A 96 5.48 -6.25 12.11
N ARG A 97 4.45 -7.04 12.38
CA ARG A 97 3.92 -7.25 13.75
C ARG A 97 4.94 -7.95 14.65
N SER A 98 5.69 -8.89 14.11
CA SER A 98 6.75 -9.61 14.84
C SER A 98 7.98 -8.73 15.12
N GLY A 99 8.24 -7.74 14.25
CA GLY A 99 9.32 -6.77 14.41
C GLY A 99 8.99 -5.58 15.32
N GLN A 100 7.73 -5.36 15.68
CA GLN A 100 7.31 -4.33 16.66
C GLN A 100 7.48 -4.78 18.12
N THR A 101 7.66 -6.08 18.36
CA THR A 101 7.86 -6.66 19.70
C THR A 101 9.33 -6.74 20.14
N ALA A 102 10.26 -6.19 19.36
CA ALA A 102 11.70 -6.21 19.65
C ALA A 102 12.20 -4.85 20.17
#